data_AF-A0A1Y1W0K7-F1
#
_entry.id   AF-A0A1Y1W0K7-F1
#
_cell.length_a   1.000
_cell.length_b   1.000
_cell.length_c   1.000
_cell.angle_alpha   90.00
_cell.angle_beta   90.00
_cell.angle_gamma   90.00
#
_symmetry.space_group_name_H-M   'P 1'
#
loop_
_entity.id
_entity.type
_entity.pdbx_description
1 polymer ?
#
loop_
_entity_poly.entity_id
_entity_poly.type
_entity_poly.pdbx_seq_one_letter_code
_entity_poly.pdbx_strand_id
1 'polypeptide(L)'
;MTKAPLILECQVECSCTDSSCKKRHGRVWKSNVKELKDCGLLPSVSELCIILYKDCPKNLHLDEAIQELVIPSGAIANTRLTKFLGPGLSLAGKDQGPENAKIEMERAVKCILEHCPHVEELWFHPERVWGPNKGLLCDISGVGAEMMTVLRSMLHPRLTMMQVTRPFAAYTDQPFSPSLQYLALDLKLVSELVHLPLIPTANIRHLELIGISSGIN
;
A
#
# COMPACT_ATOMS: atom_id res chain seq x y z
N MET A 1 23.04 -3.11 11.44
CA MET A 1 22.01 -2.22 12.03
C MET A 1 20.69 -2.97 12.06
N THR A 2 19.99 -2.94 13.19
CA THR A 2 18.67 -3.58 13.33
C THR A 2 17.67 -2.80 12.49
N LYS A 3 17.06 -3.43 11.50
CA LYS A 3 15.98 -2.83 10.71
C LYS A 3 14.70 -2.79 11.53
N ALA A 4 14.00 -1.66 11.53
CA ALA A 4 12.73 -1.51 12.24
C ALA A 4 11.60 -1.11 11.28
N PRO A 5 10.39 -1.67 11.43
CA PRO A 5 9.21 -1.18 10.71
C PRO A 5 8.54 -0.04 11.49
N LEU A 6 8.17 1.03 10.80
CA LEU A 6 7.16 1.99 11.26
C LEU A 6 5.79 1.46 10.84
N ILE A 7 4.92 1.21 11.81
CA ILE A 7 3.59 0.67 11.59
C ILE A 7 2.58 1.80 11.78
N LEU A 8 1.63 1.90 10.84
CA LEU A 8 0.42 2.70 10.92
C LEU A 8 -0.78 1.79 10.69
N GLU A 9 -1.47 1.44 11.77
CA GLU A 9 -2.64 0.56 11.72
C GLU A 9 -3.91 1.37 11.97
N CYS A 10 -4.81 1.37 10.99
CA CYS A 10 -6.13 1.95 11.14
C CYS A 10 -7.08 0.96 11.81
N GLN A 11 -7.67 1.41 12.91
CA GLN A 11 -8.80 0.77 13.56
C GLN A 11 -10.06 1.55 13.24
N VAL A 12 -11.16 0.83 12.99
CA VAL A 12 -12.48 1.44 12.75
C VAL A 12 -13.42 0.90 13.82
N GLU A 13 -14.02 1.78 14.60
CA GLU A 13 -14.97 1.41 15.66
C GLU A 13 -16.19 0.66 15.09
N CYS A 14 -16.65 1.05 13.90
CA CYS A 14 -17.68 0.34 13.17
C CYS A 14 -17.46 0.31 11.66
N SER A 15 -17.40 -0.91 11.11
CA SER A 15 -17.22 -1.20 9.67
C SER A 15 -18.53 -1.57 8.97
N CYS A 16 -19.69 -1.29 9.58
CA CYS A 16 -20.98 -1.43 8.89
C CYS A 16 -21.00 -0.44 7.71
N THR A 17 -21.53 -0.85 6.57
CA THR A 17 -21.84 0.05 5.44
C THR A 17 -23.28 0.56 5.49
N ASP A 18 -24.01 0.22 6.56
CA ASP A 18 -25.40 0.59 6.78
C ASP A 18 -25.51 2.08 7.15
N SER A 19 -26.23 2.84 6.32
CA SER A 19 -26.47 4.27 6.53
C SER A 19 -27.30 4.57 7.78
N SER A 20 -28.01 3.58 8.32
CA SER A 20 -28.79 3.67 9.56
C SER A 20 -27.99 3.33 10.83
N CYS A 21 -26.72 2.94 10.67
CA CYS A 21 -25.84 2.54 11.76
C CYS A 21 -25.53 3.74 12.67
N LYS A 22 -25.99 3.68 13.92
CA LYS A 22 -25.79 4.76 14.92
C LYS A 22 -24.38 4.80 15.53
N LYS A 23 -23.53 3.84 15.18
CA LYS A 23 -22.16 3.75 15.71
C LYS A 23 -21.26 4.75 15.01
N ARG A 24 -20.18 5.17 15.67
CA ARG A 24 -19.16 6.02 15.03
C ARG A 24 -18.39 5.16 14.03
N HIS A 25 -18.22 5.69 12.82
CA HIS A 25 -17.37 5.11 11.77
C HIS A 25 -16.04 5.86 11.68
N GLY A 26 -15.63 6.46 12.80
CA GLY A 26 -14.36 7.19 12.90
C GLY A 26 -13.20 6.22 12.71
N ARG A 27 -12.17 6.69 12.01
CA ARG A 27 -10.88 6.00 11.94
C ARG A 27 -10.03 6.44 13.12
N VAL A 28 -9.33 5.48 13.71
CA VAL A 28 -8.31 5.72 14.72
C VAL A 28 -7.04 5.08 14.21
N TRP A 29 -6.02 5.90 13.97
CA TRP A 29 -4.71 5.42 13.56
C TRP A 29 -3.84 5.15 14.78
N LYS A 30 -3.27 3.96 14.84
CA LYS A 30 -2.30 3.56 15.85
C LYS A 30 -0.93 3.42 15.22
N SER A 31 0.10 3.78 15.96
CA SER A 31 1.47 3.69 15.51
C SER A 31 2.40 3.22 16.62
N ASN A 32 3.49 2.58 16.23
CA ASN A 32 4.63 2.28 17.11
C ASN A 32 5.69 3.40 17.12
N VAL A 33 5.39 4.59 16.60
CA VAL A 33 6.36 5.70 16.49
C VAL A 33 6.94 6.12 17.85
N LYS A 34 6.15 6.03 18.92
CA LYS A 34 6.60 6.42 20.27
C LYS A 34 7.67 5.47 20.77
N GLU A 35 7.45 4.17 20.62
CA GLU A 35 8.41 3.13 20.96
C GLU A 35 9.69 3.27 20.14
N LEU A 36 9.57 3.58 18.84
CA LEU A 36 10.73 3.86 17.98
C LEU A 36 11.50 5.10 18.43
N LYS A 37 10.81 6.15 18.91
CA LYS A 37 11.44 7.35 19.48
C LYS A 37 12.16 7.02 20.78
N ASP A 38 11.46 6.36 21.71
CA ASP A 38 11.97 6.04 23.05
C ASP A 38 13.18 5.09 22.98
N CYS A 39 13.26 4.23 21.97
CA CYS A 39 14.40 3.35 21.72
C CYS A 39 15.47 3.94 20.77
N GLY A 40 15.31 5.17 20.26
CA GLY A 40 16.26 5.78 19.33
C GLY A 40 16.35 5.07 17.95
N LEU A 41 15.30 4.37 17.55
CA LEU A 41 15.25 3.53 16.34
C LEU A 41 14.68 4.23 15.11
N LEU A 42 14.21 5.48 15.20
CA LEU A 42 13.72 6.22 14.02
C LEU A 42 14.70 6.20 12.82
N PRO A 43 16.02 6.47 12.99
CA PRO A 43 16.96 6.42 11.87
C PRO A 43 17.16 5.01 11.29
N SER A 44 16.75 3.97 12.02
CA SER A 44 16.83 2.57 11.62
C SER A 44 15.55 2.06 10.95
N VAL A 45 14.54 2.92 10.80
CA VAL A 45 13.33 2.58 10.07
C VAL A 45 13.68 2.34 8.61
N SER A 46 13.36 1.14 8.14
CA SER A 46 13.59 0.72 6.74
C SER A 46 12.29 0.43 6.00
N GLU A 47 11.19 0.29 6.73
CA GLU A 47 9.88 -0.08 6.19
C GLU A 47 8.78 0.79 6.80
N LEU A 48 7.88 1.30 5.96
CA LEU A 48 6.63 1.93 6.35
C LEU A 48 5.47 0.97 6.04
N CYS A 49 4.76 0.52 7.06
CA CYS A 49 3.63 -0.40 6.95
C CYS A 49 2.31 0.33 7.23
N ILE A 50 1.50 0.53 6.20
CA ILE A 50 0.16 1.12 6.29
C ILE A 50 -0.85 -0.03 6.27
N ILE A 51 -1.58 -0.21 7.36
CA ILE A 51 -2.43 -1.38 7.60
C ILE A 51 -3.88 -0.92 7.78
N LEU A 52 -4.79 -1.43 6.95
CA LEU A 52 -6.21 -1.16 7.04
C LEU A 52 -7.01 -2.42 6.67
N TYR A 53 -7.42 -3.17 7.69
CA TYR A 53 -8.18 -4.41 7.49
C TYR A 53 -9.70 -4.25 7.45
N LYS A 54 -10.22 -3.12 7.97
CA LYS A 54 -11.66 -2.91 8.12
C LYS A 54 -12.22 -2.14 6.94
N ASP A 55 -13.32 -2.64 6.42
CA ASP A 55 -14.08 -2.02 5.34
C ASP A 55 -14.79 -0.78 5.88
N CYS A 56 -14.37 0.39 5.44
CA CYS A 56 -15.02 1.66 5.77
C CYS A 56 -14.93 2.56 4.54
N PRO A 57 -16.06 2.97 3.94
CA PRO A 57 -16.06 3.76 2.71
C PRO A 57 -15.75 5.25 2.91
N LYS A 58 -15.67 5.70 4.17
CA LYS A 58 -15.32 7.08 4.51
C LYS A 58 -13.86 7.40 4.20
N ASN A 59 -13.55 8.69 4.17
CA ASN A 59 -12.22 9.29 4.03
C ASN A 59 -11.15 8.52 4.81
N LEU A 60 -9.96 8.40 4.22
CA LEU A 60 -8.84 7.64 4.77
C LEU A 60 -8.09 8.41 5.88
N HIS A 61 -7.96 9.73 5.73
CA HIS A 61 -7.24 10.67 6.60
C HIS A 61 -5.82 10.21 6.97
N LEU A 62 -5.10 9.60 6.01
CA LEU A 62 -3.75 9.09 6.24
C LEU A 62 -2.70 10.22 6.29
N ASP A 63 -2.88 11.29 5.53
CA ASP A 63 -2.04 12.49 5.61
C ASP A 63 -2.05 13.08 7.02
N GLU A 64 -3.26 13.27 7.57
CA GLU A 64 -3.47 13.74 8.95
C GLU A 64 -2.81 12.78 9.95
N ALA A 65 -3.03 11.48 9.80
CA ALA A 65 -2.44 10.46 10.66
C ALA A 65 -0.89 10.48 10.66
N ILE A 66 -0.26 10.72 9.50
CA ILE A 66 1.21 10.84 9.39
C ILE A 66 1.68 12.13 10.08
N GLN A 67 0.98 13.24 9.90
CA GLN A 67 1.33 14.52 10.52
C GLN A 67 1.24 14.46 12.05
N GLU A 68 0.23 13.76 12.59
CA GLU A 68 0.06 13.54 14.03
C GLU A 68 1.19 12.73 14.70
N LEU A 69 1.99 11.98 13.93
CA LEU A 69 3.14 11.25 14.46
C LEU A 69 4.27 12.18 14.92
N VAL A 70 4.27 13.43 14.42
CA VAL A 70 5.29 14.46 14.68
C VAL A 70 6.70 13.86 14.48
N ILE A 71 6.90 13.19 13.35
CA ILE A 71 8.21 12.64 12.97
C ILE A 71 9.04 13.79 12.42
N PRO A 72 10.25 14.06 12.95
CA PRO A 72 11.11 15.09 12.37
C PRO A 72 11.43 14.78 10.90
N SER A 73 11.50 15.82 10.07
CA SER A 73 11.89 15.66 8.67
C SER A 73 13.24 14.93 8.57
N GLY A 74 13.31 13.95 7.67
CA GLY A 74 14.50 13.11 7.48
C GLY A 74 14.72 12.00 8.52
N ALA A 75 13.97 11.97 9.63
CA ALA A 75 14.19 10.98 10.69
C ALA A 75 13.99 9.53 10.24
N ILE A 76 13.14 9.30 9.23
CA ILE A 76 12.89 7.99 8.62
C ILE A 76 13.28 7.96 7.13
N ALA A 77 14.21 8.84 6.70
CA ALA A 77 14.60 8.92 5.29
C ALA A 77 15.20 7.61 4.75
N ASN A 78 15.74 6.77 5.62
CA ASN A 78 16.29 5.45 5.28
C ASN A 78 15.21 4.41 4.89
N THR A 79 13.93 4.77 4.98
CA THR A 79 12.82 3.92 4.54
C THR A 79 12.95 3.63 3.05
N ARG A 80 13.08 2.36 2.70
CA ARG A 80 13.16 1.87 1.31
C ARG A 80 11.86 1.25 0.82
N LEU A 81 11.06 0.73 1.74
CA LEU A 81 9.88 -0.06 1.44
C LEU A 81 8.63 0.55 2.05
N THR A 82 7.63 0.80 1.20
CA THR A 82 6.27 1.12 1.63
C THR A 82 5.36 -0.07 1.37
N LYS A 83 4.75 -0.59 2.43
CA LYS A 83 3.80 -1.71 2.40
C LYS A 83 2.39 -1.22 2.71
N PHE A 84 1.45 -1.60 1.87
CA PHE A 84 0.02 -1.36 2.06
C PHE A 84 -0.67 -2.70 2.31
N LEU A 85 -1.32 -2.86 3.46
CA LEU A 85 -1.86 -4.14 3.93
C LEU A 85 -3.36 -4.02 4.26
N GLY A 86 -4.15 -4.98 3.78
CA GLY A 86 -5.55 -5.18 4.15
C GLY A 86 -6.59 -4.64 3.16
N PRO A 87 -7.81 -5.21 3.16
CA PRO A 87 -8.81 -4.97 2.12
C PRO A 87 -9.44 -3.57 2.21
N GLY A 88 -9.41 -2.94 3.39
CA GLY A 88 -10.06 -1.65 3.57
C GLY A 88 -9.39 -0.52 2.78
N LEU A 89 -8.14 -0.71 2.32
CA LEU A 89 -7.47 0.22 1.39
C LEU A 89 -8.21 0.37 0.06
N SER A 90 -8.90 -0.69 -0.35
CA SER A 90 -9.71 -0.74 -1.57
C SER A 90 -11.10 -0.15 -1.42
N LEU A 91 -11.48 0.26 -0.20
CA LEU A 91 -12.81 0.78 0.07
C LEU A 91 -12.76 2.19 0.65
N ALA A 92 -11.66 2.56 1.30
CA ALA A 92 -11.48 3.88 1.86
C ALA A 92 -11.71 4.99 0.82
N GLY A 93 -12.54 5.96 1.20
CA GLY A 93 -12.88 7.10 0.37
C GLY A 93 -13.89 6.85 -0.74
N LYS A 94 -14.50 5.66 -0.83
CA LYS A 94 -15.55 5.35 -1.82
C LYS A 94 -16.77 6.27 -1.71
N ASP A 95 -17.09 6.77 -0.52
CA ASP A 95 -18.21 7.70 -0.32
C ASP A 95 -17.84 9.16 -0.65
N GLN A 96 -16.58 9.44 -1.02
CA GLN A 96 -16.15 10.79 -1.39
C GLN A 96 -16.47 11.09 -2.85
N GLY A 97 -16.68 12.38 -3.13
CA GLY A 97 -16.63 12.87 -4.51
C GLY A 97 -15.24 12.64 -5.11
N PRO A 98 -15.13 12.35 -6.43
CA PRO A 98 -13.85 12.02 -7.07
C PRO A 98 -12.74 13.04 -6.84
N GLU A 99 -13.07 14.33 -6.88
CA GLU A 99 -12.09 15.41 -6.64
C GLU A 99 -11.55 15.41 -5.21
N ASN A 100 -12.41 15.17 -4.21
CA ASN A 100 -11.98 15.10 -2.81
C ASN A 100 -11.11 13.87 -2.55
N ALA A 101 -11.48 12.72 -3.12
CA ALA A 101 -10.68 11.49 -3.05
C ALA A 101 -9.29 11.70 -3.66
N LYS A 102 -9.21 12.36 -4.82
CA LYS A 102 -7.95 12.72 -5.47
C LYS A 102 -7.10 13.66 -4.61
N ILE A 103 -7.68 14.73 -4.07
CA ILE A 103 -6.97 15.68 -3.19
C ILE A 103 -6.44 14.99 -1.92
N GLU A 104 -7.23 14.10 -1.31
CA GLU A 104 -6.79 13.31 -0.16
C GLU A 104 -5.63 12.36 -0.53
N MET A 105 -5.76 11.64 -1.64
CA MET A 105 -4.71 10.76 -2.18
C MET A 105 -3.40 11.53 -2.41
N GLU A 106 -3.45 12.68 -3.10
CA GLU A 106 -2.27 13.50 -3.39
C GLU A 106 -1.59 14.00 -2.12
N ARG A 107 -2.37 14.44 -1.12
CA ARG A 107 -1.84 14.84 0.19
C ARG A 107 -1.15 13.69 0.91
N ALA A 108 -1.77 12.52 0.94
CA ALA A 108 -1.21 11.34 1.61
C ALA A 108 0.08 10.86 0.93
N VAL A 109 0.10 10.80 -0.41
CA VAL A 109 1.31 10.48 -1.19
C VAL A 109 2.42 11.48 -0.93
N LYS A 110 2.12 12.78 -0.95
CA LYS A 110 3.09 13.82 -0.65
C LYS A 110 3.68 13.65 0.76
N CYS A 111 2.84 13.42 1.77
CA CYS A 111 3.31 13.20 3.14
C CYS A 111 4.25 11.98 3.25
N ILE A 112 3.94 10.88 2.55
CA ILE A 112 4.80 9.70 2.51
C ILE A 112 6.17 10.04 1.89
N LEU A 113 6.19 10.70 0.73
CA LEU A 113 7.42 10.99 0.01
C LEU A 113 8.30 12.06 0.71
N GLU A 114 7.69 12.98 1.46
CA GLU A 114 8.41 13.96 2.28
C GLU A 114 9.18 13.30 3.44
N HIS A 115 8.60 12.28 4.07
CA HIS A 115 9.24 11.56 5.18
C HIS A 115 10.15 10.43 4.72
N CYS A 116 9.81 9.80 3.59
CA CYS A 116 10.47 8.61 3.03
C CYS A 116 10.95 8.87 1.58
N PRO A 117 11.88 9.82 1.35
CA PRO A 117 12.30 10.21 0.00
C PRO A 117 13.08 9.12 -0.76
N HIS A 118 13.58 8.09 -0.07
CA HIS A 118 14.38 7.02 -0.64
C HIS A 118 13.61 5.70 -0.84
N VAL A 119 12.28 5.74 -0.83
CA VAL A 119 11.47 4.58 -1.16
C VAL A 119 11.78 4.13 -2.59
N GLU A 120 12.09 2.85 -2.72
CA GLU A 120 12.39 2.16 -3.97
C GLU A 120 11.64 0.81 -4.09
N GLU A 121 10.92 0.42 -3.05
CA GLU A 121 10.17 -0.83 -3.00
C GLU A 121 8.70 -0.56 -2.62
N LEU A 122 7.77 -1.17 -3.36
CA LEU A 122 6.33 -1.03 -3.13
C LEU A 122 5.64 -2.38 -3.05
N TRP A 123 4.96 -2.63 -1.92
CA TRP A 123 4.13 -3.81 -1.69
C TRP A 123 2.68 -3.45 -1.41
N PHE A 124 1.76 -4.25 -1.95
CA PHE A 124 0.34 -4.10 -1.75
C PHE A 124 -0.29 -5.48 -1.55
N HIS A 125 -0.75 -5.74 -0.32
CA HIS A 125 -1.37 -7.00 0.04
C HIS A 125 -2.79 -6.75 0.55
N PRO A 126 -3.82 -6.89 -0.31
CA PRO A 126 -5.18 -6.52 0.04
C PRO A 126 -5.87 -7.55 0.96
N GLU A 127 -5.26 -8.68 1.28
CA GLU A 127 -5.89 -9.70 2.11
C GLU A 127 -5.35 -9.71 3.55
N ARG A 128 -6.20 -10.16 4.48
CA ARG A 128 -5.80 -10.34 5.89
C ARG A 128 -5.08 -11.67 6.14
N VAL A 129 -5.36 -12.66 5.31
CA VAL A 129 -4.82 -14.01 5.41
C VAL A 129 -4.04 -14.30 4.13
N TRP A 130 -2.86 -14.90 4.27
CA TRP A 130 -2.15 -15.48 3.14
C TRP A 130 -2.97 -16.68 2.65
N GLY A 131 -3.72 -16.51 1.56
CA GLY A 131 -4.69 -17.52 1.12
C GLY A 131 -5.38 -17.18 -0.19
N PRO A 132 -6.14 -18.14 -0.77
CA PRO A 132 -6.62 -18.01 -2.14
C PRO A 132 -7.69 -16.93 -2.23
N ASN A 133 -7.33 -15.81 -2.87
CA ASN A 133 -8.27 -14.75 -3.22
C ASN A 133 -9.27 -15.29 -4.27
N LYS A 134 -10.57 -15.26 -3.93
CA LYS A 134 -11.69 -15.58 -4.85
C LYS A 134 -12.16 -14.38 -5.67
N GLY A 135 -11.55 -13.21 -5.47
CA GLY A 135 -11.91 -11.95 -6.10
C GLY A 135 -11.68 -11.96 -7.61
N LEU A 136 -12.74 -11.60 -8.34
CA LEU A 136 -12.67 -11.19 -9.74
C LEU A 136 -11.73 -9.98 -9.88
N LEU A 137 -11.11 -9.86 -11.06
CA LEU A 137 -10.42 -8.66 -11.49
C LEU A 137 -11.43 -7.52 -11.52
N CYS A 138 -11.45 -6.72 -10.46
CA CYS A 138 -12.15 -5.45 -10.47
C CYS A 138 -11.10 -4.37 -10.28
N ASP A 139 -11.23 -3.28 -11.03
CA ASP A 139 -10.48 -2.07 -10.73
C ASP A 139 -10.68 -1.73 -9.26
N ILE A 140 -9.58 -1.56 -8.53
CA ILE A 140 -9.69 -1.10 -7.16
C ILE A 140 -10.07 0.37 -7.19
N SER A 141 -11.35 0.64 -6.93
CA SER A 141 -11.82 1.98 -6.66
C SER A 141 -11.58 2.31 -5.18
N GLY A 142 -10.71 3.26 -4.86
CA GLY A 142 -10.51 3.70 -3.48
C GLY A 142 -9.20 4.43 -3.30
N VAL A 143 -9.19 5.39 -2.37
CA VAL A 143 -8.06 6.30 -2.12
C VAL A 143 -6.77 5.50 -1.87
N GLY A 144 -6.83 4.45 -1.05
CA GLY A 144 -5.65 3.65 -0.71
C GLY A 144 -5.04 2.90 -1.90
N ALA A 145 -5.84 2.51 -2.89
CA ALA A 145 -5.35 1.85 -4.10
C ALA A 145 -4.89 2.86 -5.17
N GLU A 146 -5.56 4.01 -5.28
CA GLU A 146 -5.11 5.11 -6.14
C GLU A 146 -3.74 5.64 -5.69
N MET A 147 -3.50 5.70 -4.37
CA MET A 147 -2.18 6.03 -3.82
C MET A 147 -1.07 5.13 -4.35
N MET A 148 -1.33 3.82 -4.48
CA MET A 148 -0.34 2.87 -5.01
C MET A 148 -0.01 3.15 -6.47
N THR A 149 -1.02 3.43 -7.28
CA THR A 149 -0.82 3.80 -8.69
C THR A 149 0.02 5.07 -8.81
N VAL A 150 -0.29 6.11 -8.03
CA VAL A 150 0.46 7.37 -8.07
C VAL A 150 1.88 7.21 -7.51
N LEU A 151 2.06 6.50 -6.40
CA LEU A 151 3.39 6.18 -5.87
C LEU A 151 4.23 5.42 -6.89
N ARG A 152 3.64 4.42 -7.57
CA ARG A 152 4.33 3.69 -8.63
C ARG A 152 4.80 4.63 -9.73
N SER A 153 3.93 5.52 -10.21
CA SER A 153 4.29 6.46 -11.28
C SER A 153 5.38 7.44 -10.85
N MET A 154 5.31 7.99 -9.63
CA MET A 154 6.31 8.94 -9.12
C MET A 154 7.66 8.29 -8.81
N LEU A 155 7.65 7.03 -8.36
CA LEU A 155 8.86 6.28 -8.02
C LEU A 155 9.42 5.49 -9.20
N HIS A 156 8.74 5.46 -10.34
CA HIS A 156 9.07 4.62 -11.50
C HIS A 156 10.56 4.50 -11.82
N PRO A 157 11.37 5.57 -11.98
CA PRO A 157 12.78 5.43 -12.36
C PRO A 157 13.65 4.71 -11.31
N ARG A 158 13.24 4.71 -10.04
CA ARG A 158 14.01 4.17 -8.92
C ARG A 158 13.45 2.89 -8.32
N LEU A 159 12.27 2.43 -8.74
CA LEU A 159 11.68 1.20 -8.19
C LEU A 159 12.58 0.00 -8.49
N THR A 160 13.12 -0.62 -7.43
CA THR A 160 13.94 -1.83 -7.49
C THR A 160 13.10 -3.08 -7.21
N MET A 161 11.97 -2.92 -6.54
CA MET A 161 11.07 -4.02 -6.25
C MET A 161 9.60 -3.62 -6.39
N MET A 162 8.81 -4.53 -6.97
CA MET A 162 7.38 -4.36 -7.13
C MET A 162 6.62 -5.67 -6.93
N GLN A 163 5.49 -5.58 -6.23
CA GLN A 163 4.49 -6.63 -6.16
C GLN A 163 3.31 -6.30 -7.11
N VAL A 164 2.94 -7.26 -7.93
CA VAL A 164 1.75 -7.24 -8.79
C VAL A 164 0.82 -8.35 -8.32
N THR A 165 -0.13 -7.98 -7.46
CA THR A 165 -1.13 -8.89 -6.90
C THR A 165 -2.53 -8.35 -7.17
N ARG A 166 -3.51 -9.26 -7.27
CA ARG A 166 -4.90 -8.84 -7.43
C ARG A 166 -5.41 -8.10 -6.19
N PRO A 167 -6.25 -7.07 -6.36
CA PRO A 167 -6.58 -6.44 -7.63
C PRO A 167 -5.46 -5.47 -8.09
N PHE A 168 -4.93 -5.68 -9.29
CA PHE A 168 -3.98 -4.77 -9.92
C PHE A 168 -4.71 -4.09 -11.08
N ALA A 169 -4.41 -2.82 -11.36
CA ALA A 169 -5.01 -2.15 -12.51
C ALA A 169 -4.81 -3.00 -13.77
N ALA A 170 -5.91 -3.39 -14.42
CA ALA A 170 -5.90 -4.32 -15.55
C ALA A 170 -5.13 -3.76 -16.76
N TYR A 171 -4.88 -2.45 -16.76
CA TYR A 171 -4.13 -1.75 -17.78
C TYR A 171 -3.21 -0.73 -17.12
N THR A 172 -1.90 -0.88 -17.32
CA THR A 172 -0.96 0.23 -17.09
C THR A 172 -0.19 0.47 -18.38
N ASP A 173 -0.44 1.62 -18.99
CA ASP A 173 0.35 2.18 -20.10
C ASP A 173 1.84 2.35 -19.72
N GLN A 174 2.12 2.48 -18.43
CA GLN A 174 3.46 2.57 -17.90
C GLN A 174 4.18 1.20 -17.86
N PRO A 175 5.38 1.07 -18.46
CA PRO A 175 6.19 -0.14 -18.33
C PRO A 175 6.68 -0.36 -16.91
N PHE A 176 7.22 -1.54 -16.62
CA PHE A 176 7.97 -1.77 -15.39
C PHE A 176 9.20 -0.84 -15.31
N SER A 177 9.69 -0.60 -14.09
CA SER A 177 10.88 0.20 -13.89
C SER A 177 12.09 -0.42 -14.60
N PRO A 178 12.95 0.37 -15.27
CA PRO A 178 14.22 -0.15 -15.79
C PRO A 178 15.15 -0.63 -14.67
N SER A 179 14.96 -0.16 -13.43
CA SER A 179 15.77 -0.51 -12.26
C SER A 179 15.25 -1.74 -11.51
N LEU A 180 14.17 -2.37 -12.00
CA LEU A 180 13.49 -3.47 -11.32
C LEU A 180 14.40 -4.69 -11.21
N GLN A 181 14.65 -5.12 -9.97
CA GLN A 181 15.47 -6.29 -9.62
C GLN A 181 14.64 -7.41 -9.02
N TYR A 182 13.52 -7.08 -8.39
CA TYR A 182 12.62 -8.04 -7.77
C TYR A 182 11.20 -7.81 -8.27
N LEU A 183 10.56 -8.87 -8.76
CA LEU A 183 9.16 -8.85 -9.13
C LEU A 183 8.42 -9.99 -8.41
N ALA A 184 7.40 -9.66 -7.63
CA ALA A 184 6.43 -10.62 -7.12
C ALA A 184 5.16 -10.58 -7.98
N LEU A 185 4.77 -11.71 -8.57
CA LEU A 185 3.57 -11.85 -9.39
C LEU A 185 2.61 -12.85 -8.75
N ASP A 186 1.33 -12.50 -8.67
CA ASP A 186 0.28 -13.49 -8.44
C ASP A 186 0.28 -14.51 -9.60
N LEU A 187 0.42 -15.80 -9.29
CA LEU A 187 0.49 -16.88 -10.28
C LEU A 187 -0.74 -16.89 -11.19
N LYS A 188 -1.91 -16.44 -10.71
CA LYS A 188 -3.13 -16.34 -11.53
C LYS A 188 -3.01 -15.32 -12.66
N LEU A 189 -2.11 -14.35 -12.54
CA LEU A 189 -1.84 -13.37 -13.59
C LEU A 189 -0.91 -13.90 -14.68
N VAL A 190 -0.25 -15.06 -14.47
CA VAL A 190 0.69 -15.63 -15.45
C VAL A 190 -0.03 -15.98 -16.76
N SER A 191 -1.23 -16.56 -16.70
CA SER A 191 -2.03 -16.84 -17.90
C SER A 191 -2.56 -15.59 -18.60
N GLU A 192 -2.52 -14.44 -17.91
CA GLU A 192 -3.02 -13.14 -18.36
C GLU A 192 -1.86 -12.16 -18.68
N LEU A 193 -0.60 -12.65 -18.69
CA LEU A 193 0.60 -11.84 -18.92
C LEU A 193 0.59 -11.05 -20.23
N VAL A 194 -0.24 -11.45 -21.21
CA VAL A 194 -0.47 -10.69 -22.45
C VAL A 194 -0.98 -9.26 -22.19
N HIS A 195 -1.56 -9.00 -21.01
CA HIS A 195 -2.06 -7.68 -20.60
C HIS A 195 -1.07 -6.92 -19.71
N LEU A 196 0.03 -7.55 -19.28
CA LEU A 196 1.06 -6.88 -18.49
C LEU A 196 2.16 -6.31 -19.40
N PRO A 197 2.81 -5.20 -19.01
CA PRO A 197 4.00 -4.73 -19.69
C PRO A 197 5.09 -5.81 -19.72
N LEU A 198 5.94 -5.76 -20.74
CA LEU A 198 7.09 -6.66 -20.83
C LEU A 198 7.97 -6.52 -19.58
N ILE A 199 8.25 -7.65 -18.93
CA ILE A 199 9.10 -7.71 -17.75
C ILE A 199 10.56 -7.44 -18.19
N PRO A 200 11.25 -6.46 -17.60
CA PRO A 200 12.63 -6.13 -17.97
C PRO A 200 13.57 -7.22 -17.45
N THR A 201 14.03 -8.13 -18.31
CA THR A 201 14.85 -9.27 -17.89
C THR A 201 16.30 -8.90 -17.56
N ALA A 202 16.81 -7.78 -18.05
CA ALA A 202 18.21 -7.40 -17.92
C ALA A 202 18.67 -7.20 -16.46
N ASN A 203 17.79 -6.71 -15.59
CA ASN A 203 18.12 -6.35 -14.20
C ASN A 203 17.43 -7.24 -13.15
N ILE A 204 16.46 -8.07 -13.55
CA ILE A 204 15.73 -8.95 -12.64
C ILE A 204 16.67 -10.01 -12.06
N ARG A 205 16.73 -10.04 -10.73
CA ARG A 205 17.48 -11.00 -9.92
C ARG A 205 16.56 -11.98 -9.21
N HIS A 206 15.33 -11.57 -8.95
CA HIS A 206 14.34 -12.38 -8.26
C HIS A 206 12.98 -12.24 -8.91
N LEU A 207 12.37 -13.38 -9.22
CA LEU A 207 10.99 -13.48 -9.64
C LEU A 207 10.28 -14.41 -8.66
N GLU A 208 9.38 -13.85 -7.87
CA GLU A 208 8.51 -14.63 -6.98
C GLU A 208 7.17 -14.85 -7.68
N LEU A 209 6.78 -16.11 -7.80
CA LEU A 209 5.43 -16.47 -8.23
C LEU A 209 4.62 -16.85 -7.00
N ILE A 210 3.71 -15.96 -6.62
CA ILE A 210 2.79 -16.15 -5.50
C ILE A 210 1.65 -17.03 -5.99
N GLY A 211 1.87 -18.35 -5.94
CA GLY A 211 0.88 -19.37 -6.24
C GLY A 211 0.17 -19.83 -4.97
N ILE A 212 -1.15 -19.70 -4.94
CA ILE A 212 -1.95 -20.22 -3.83
C ILE A 212 -2.71 -21.44 -4.32
N SER A 213 -2.27 -22.62 -3.89
CA SER A 213 -2.93 -23.89 -4.19
C SER A 213 -4.32 -23.89 -3.56
N SER A 214 -5.32 -24.29 -4.35
CA SER A 214 -6.62 -24.69 -3.86
C SER A 214 -6.45 -25.96 -3.04
N GLY A 215 -6.35 -25.82 -1.71
CA GLY A 215 -6.64 -26.92 -0.80
C GLY A 215 -8.11 -27.28 -0.97
N ILE A 216 -8.37 -28.34 -1.72
CA ILE A 216 -9.65 -29.05 -1.72
C ILE A 216 -9.83 -29.62 -0.32
N ASN A 217 -10.88 -29.21 0.38
CA ASN A 217 -11.53 -29.98 1.45
C ASN A 217 -13.03 -29.73 1.35
#